data_AF-A0A7Y8M360-F1
#
_entry.id   AF-A0A7Y8M360-F1
#
_cell.length_a   1.000
_cell.length_b   1.000
_cell.length_c   1.000
_cell.angle_alpha   90.00
_cell.angle_beta   90.00
_cell.angle_gamma   90.00
#
_symmetry.space_group_name_H-M   'P 1'
#
loop_
_entity.id
_entity.type
_entity.pdbx_description
1 polymer ?
#
loop_
_entity_poly.entity_id
_entity_poly.type
_entity_poly.pdbx_seq_one_letter_code
_entity_poly.pdbx_strand_id
1 'polypeptide(L)'
;MIRNLIFMISFICISGTGIYAQFTLQNAFPNLSFSDPVFLTHADDNTNRIFVVEQAGKIKVFPNSQSASSSKEFLNITDRVSSGGEKGLLGLAFHPDFENNGYFYVNYTNSSSTVISRFHVTSNPDSADKNSEYQLMTFTQPFGNHNGGWIGFGPNDGYLYIATGDGGSSNDPQNNGQRINTLLGKILRIDVDGGTPYAIPPTNPFVDSTNVQVRKEIYAWGLRNPWRCSFDPVTGWLLAGDVGQGSWEEIDLIESGKNYGWRCYEGNHQFNMTNCNYPEYIFPIWEYSSNSGNECSITGGYIYRGANVPELEGKYIYGDYCSNKIWALTYDGINPPSTQLLLTAANNPTSFGVDQMSELYIVTFGSPDRIYRFTPTVTSSENEIKLSDYRLEQNYPNPFNPSTIIKYNLPEDSEVTIKIYDSLGKEIDSITTGIQQKGFYQKTWNAGKYSSGVYLVKMNAKSLSSNKTFSRGMKMIYLK
;
A
#
# COMPACT_ATOMS: atom_id res chain seq x y z
N MET A 1 -68.81 25.58 18.51
CA MET A 1 -68.60 24.45 17.59
C MET A 1 -67.24 24.63 16.91
N ILE A 2 -66.14 24.29 17.62
CA ILE A 2 -64.78 24.27 17.07
C ILE A 2 -64.10 23.05 17.73
N ARG A 3 -63.79 22.03 16.93
CA ARG A 3 -63.08 20.81 17.34
C ARG A 3 -61.57 21.12 17.34
N ASN A 4 -60.92 21.07 18.51
CA ASN A 4 -59.46 21.04 18.57
C ASN A 4 -59.00 19.58 18.48
N LEU A 5 -58.34 19.27 17.37
CA LEU A 5 -57.71 17.99 17.07
C LEU A 5 -56.34 17.94 17.77
N ILE A 6 -56.15 17.01 18.70
CA ILE A 6 -54.84 16.75 19.31
C ILE A 6 -54.07 15.82 18.38
N PHE A 7 -53.03 16.32 17.70
CA PHE A 7 -52.06 15.49 17.01
C PHE A 7 -50.99 15.01 18.00
N MET A 8 -51.02 13.73 18.32
CA MET A 8 -50.00 13.06 19.11
C MET A 8 -48.87 12.64 18.15
N ILE A 9 -47.79 13.43 18.10
CA ILE A 9 -46.58 13.09 17.34
C ILE A 9 -45.82 12.04 18.16
N SER A 10 -45.91 10.78 17.74
CA SER A 10 -45.12 9.69 18.30
C SER A 10 -43.69 9.81 17.79
N PHE A 11 -42.75 10.18 18.66
CA PHE A 11 -41.32 10.11 18.38
C PHE A 11 -40.91 8.64 18.29
N ILE A 12 -40.73 8.13 17.07
CA ILE A 12 -40.06 6.86 16.85
C ILE A 12 -38.57 7.12 17.11
N CYS A 13 -38.09 6.73 18.29
CA CYS A 13 -36.67 6.55 18.55
C CYS A 13 -36.16 5.45 17.62
N ILE A 14 -35.55 5.84 16.50
CA ILE A 14 -34.71 4.94 15.72
C ILE A 14 -33.45 4.75 16.56
N SER A 15 -33.40 3.65 17.32
CA SER A 15 -32.15 3.21 17.94
C SER A 15 -31.15 2.96 16.81
N GLY A 16 -30.10 3.79 16.77
CA GLY A 16 -29.00 3.64 15.83
C GLY A 16 -28.41 2.25 15.96
N THR A 17 -28.67 1.39 14.97
CA THR A 17 -27.93 0.16 14.81
C THR A 17 -26.50 0.55 14.47
N GLY A 18 -25.59 0.39 15.42
CA GLY A 18 -24.16 0.53 15.16
C GLY A 18 -23.79 -0.39 14.00
N ILE A 19 -23.24 0.19 12.94
CA ILE A 19 -22.64 -0.59 11.84
C ILE A 19 -21.36 -1.18 12.43
N TYR A 20 -21.41 -2.43 12.88
CA TYR A 20 -20.20 -3.18 13.19
C TYR A 20 -19.40 -3.32 11.89
N ALA A 21 -18.10 -3.06 11.94
CA ALA A 21 -17.21 -3.31 10.80
C ALA A 21 -17.36 -4.78 10.35
N GLN A 22 -17.58 -5.02 9.06
CA GLN A 22 -17.81 -6.37 8.53
C GLN A 22 -16.48 -7.08 8.21
N PHE A 23 -15.41 -6.75 8.95
CA PHE A 23 -14.09 -7.35 8.81
C PHE A 23 -13.36 -7.44 10.15
N THR A 24 -12.36 -8.32 10.18
CA THR A 24 -11.40 -8.47 11.28
C THR A 24 -9.98 -8.55 10.74
N LEU A 25 -8.98 -8.35 11.60
CA LEU A 25 -7.60 -8.69 11.28
C LEU A 25 -7.34 -10.18 11.54
N GLN A 26 -6.87 -10.87 10.52
CA GLN A 26 -6.40 -12.25 10.62
C GLN A 26 -4.88 -12.28 10.45
N ASN A 27 -4.19 -13.10 11.25
CA ASN A 27 -2.79 -13.42 10.98
C ASN A 27 -2.69 -14.09 9.59
N ALA A 28 -2.00 -13.41 8.68
CA ALA A 28 -1.88 -13.82 7.29
C ALA A 28 -1.03 -15.09 7.13
N PHE A 29 0.00 -15.26 7.96
CA PHE A 29 0.97 -16.34 7.85
C PHE A 29 1.27 -16.97 9.23
N PRO A 30 0.30 -17.74 9.80
CA PRO A 30 0.39 -18.23 11.17
C PRO A 30 1.51 -19.24 11.45
N ASN A 31 2.03 -19.90 10.42
CA ASN A 31 3.10 -20.88 10.54
C ASN A 31 4.49 -20.29 10.23
N LEU A 32 4.59 -18.98 10.01
CA LEU A 32 5.86 -18.29 9.79
C LEU A 32 6.21 -17.41 10.99
N SER A 33 7.51 -17.15 11.13
CA SER A 33 8.07 -16.21 12.09
C SER A 33 8.88 -15.17 11.33
N PHE A 34 8.85 -13.95 11.83
CA PHE A 34 9.58 -12.80 11.30
C PHE A 34 10.38 -12.17 12.44
N SER A 35 11.43 -11.45 12.10
CA SER A 35 12.25 -10.68 13.05
C SER A 35 12.29 -9.22 12.62
N ASP A 36 11.68 -8.35 13.41
CA ASP A 36 11.58 -6.91 13.16
C ASP A 36 11.20 -6.60 11.68
N PRO A 37 10.05 -7.11 11.19
CA PRO A 37 9.63 -6.86 9.82
C PRO A 37 9.18 -5.41 9.62
N VAL A 38 9.72 -4.74 8.60
CA VAL A 38 9.48 -3.31 8.32
C VAL A 38 8.83 -3.06 6.96
N PHE A 39 8.70 -4.09 6.11
CA PHE A 39 7.97 -3.96 4.86
C PHE A 39 7.54 -5.32 4.29
N LEU A 40 6.45 -5.33 3.51
CA LEU A 40 5.96 -6.46 2.74
C LEU A 40 5.59 -6.00 1.34
N THR A 41 5.93 -6.77 0.30
CA THR A 41 5.49 -6.52 -1.07
C THR A 41 5.49 -7.79 -1.92
N HIS A 42 5.08 -7.67 -3.18
CA HIS A 42 5.28 -8.64 -4.25
C HIS A 42 6.27 -8.12 -5.30
N ALA A 43 6.72 -9.00 -6.20
CA ALA A 43 7.62 -8.64 -7.31
C ALA A 43 6.90 -8.42 -8.66
N ASP A 44 5.57 -8.46 -8.64
CA ASP A 44 4.68 -8.31 -9.80
C ASP A 44 5.03 -9.18 -11.02
N ASP A 45 5.46 -10.42 -10.76
CA ASP A 45 6.00 -11.35 -11.75
C ASP A 45 5.11 -12.59 -11.97
N ASN A 46 3.83 -12.50 -11.62
CA ASN A 46 2.84 -13.57 -11.75
C ASN A 46 3.12 -14.84 -10.94
N THR A 47 4.07 -14.79 -10.01
CA THR A 47 4.39 -15.92 -9.13
C THR A 47 3.56 -15.96 -7.84
N ASN A 48 2.86 -14.86 -7.53
CA ASN A 48 2.14 -14.68 -6.26
C ASN A 48 3.02 -14.99 -5.02
N ARG A 49 4.28 -14.57 -5.07
CA ARG A 49 5.22 -14.63 -3.94
C ARG A 49 5.16 -13.35 -3.11
N ILE A 50 5.40 -13.51 -1.81
CA ILE A 50 5.53 -12.42 -0.86
C ILE A 50 7.00 -12.25 -0.49
N PHE A 51 7.43 -10.99 -0.42
CA PHE A 51 8.74 -10.59 0.07
C PHE A 51 8.56 -9.77 1.35
N VAL A 52 9.24 -10.17 2.42
CA VAL A 52 9.22 -9.45 3.72
C VAL A 52 10.61 -8.93 4.02
N VAL A 53 10.71 -7.64 4.29
CA VAL A 53 11.94 -6.96 4.69
C VAL A 53 12.07 -6.99 6.20
N GLU A 54 13.17 -7.54 6.69
CA GLU A 54 13.55 -7.55 8.12
C GLU A 54 14.62 -6.50 8.36
N GLN A 55 14.44 -5.68 9.40
CA GLN A 55 15.23 -4.47 9.66
C GLN A 55 16.75 -4.73 9.70
N ALA A 56 17.17 -5.90 10.17
CA ALA A 56 18.58 -6.28 10.29
C ALA A 56 19.33 -6.45 8.95
N GLY A 57 18.64 -6.37 7.81
CA GLY A 57 19.27 -6.51 6.49
C GLY A 57 18.96 -7.81 5.77
N LYS A 58 17.79 -8.42 6.04
CA LYS A 58 17.35 -9.65 5.38
C LYS A 58 16.04 -9.41 4.63
N ILE A 59 15.89 -10.11 3.52
CA ILE A 59 14.61 -10.22 2.80
C ILE A 59 14.21 -11.69 2.79
N LYS A 60 13.00 -11.99 3.23
CA LYS A 60 12.40 -13.34 3.16
C LYS A 60 11.50 -13.44 1.93
N VAL A 61 11.46 -14.61 1.29
CA VAL A 61 10.51 -14.92 0.20
C VAL A 61 9.77 -16.22 0.47
N PHE A 62 8.46 -16.24 0.18
CA PHE A 62 7.59 -17.41 0.34
C PHE A 62 6.31 -17.29 -0.52
N PRO A 63 5.60 -18.39 -0.81
CA PRO A 63 4.32 -18.33 -1.50
C PRO A 63 3.27 -17.56 -0.69
N ASN A 64 2.43 -16.74 -1.34
CA ASN A 64 1.30 -16.07 -0.71
C ASN A 64 0.18 -17.06 -0.36
N SER A 65 0.40 -17.87 0.68
CA SER A 65 -0.56 -18.83 1.19
C SER A 65 -0.55 -18.81 2.71
N GLN A 66 -1.74 -18.81 3.31
CA GLN A 66 -1.89 -18.92 4.75
C GLN A 66 -1.31 -20.22 5.32
N SER A 67 -1.20 -21.28 4.50
CA SER A 67 -0.59 -22.55 4.90
C SER A 67 0.93 -22.58 4.72
N ALA A 68 1.55 -21.51 4.23
CA ALA A 68 3.01 -21.44 4.10
C ALA A 68 3.67 -21.68 5.47
N SER A 69 4.52 -22.69 5.54
CA SER A 69 5.18 -23.15 6.78
C SER A 69 6.69 -22.96 6.78
N SER A 70 7.25 -22.44 5.69
CA SER A 70 8.66 -22.07 5.58
C SER A 70 8.83 -20.87 4.67
N SER A 71 9.89 -20.11 4.91
CA SER A 71 10.35 -19.03 4.05
C SER A 71 11.82 -19.23 3.70
N LYS A 72 12.23 -18.70 2.54
CA LYS A 72 13.63 -18.69 2.10
C LYS A 72 14.24 -17.32 2.38
N GLU A 73 15.54 -17.28 2.58
CA GLU A 73 16.30 -16.03 2.57
C GLU A 73 16.53 -15.62 1.11
N PHE A 74 15.86 -14.55 0.68
CA PHE A 74 16.01 -13.98 -0.65
C PHE A 74 17.30 -13.17 -0.77
N LEU A 75 17.53 -12.26 0.18
CA LEU A 75 18.74 -11.44 0.26
C LEU A 75 19.21 -11.37 1.73
N ASN A 76 20.53 -11.35 1.93
CA ASN A 76 21.14 -11.09 3.22
C ASN A 76 22.38 -10.20 3.07
N ILE A 77 22.26 -9.00 3.61
CA ILE A 77 23.28 -7.94 3.61
C ILE A 77 23.51 -7.43 5.04
N THR A 78 23.33 -8.27 6.06
CA THR A 78 23.56 -7.90 7.46
C THR A 78 25.00 -7.47 7.73
N ASP A 79 25.94 -7.82 6.85
CA ASP A 79 27.34 -7.38 6.86
C ASP A 79 27.53 -5.92 6.40
N ARG A 80 26.50 -5.30 5.81
CA ARG A 80 26.51 -3.91 5.28
C ARG A 80 25.57 -2.98 6.03
N VAL A 81 24.56 -3.53 6.70
CA VAL A 81 23.49 -2.78 7.37
C VAL A 81 23.86 -2.48 8.82
N SER A 82 23.67 -1.23 9.23
CA SER A 82 23.54 -0.85 10.65
C SER A 82 22.05 -0.74 10.95
N SER A 83 21.54 -1.57 11.85
CA SER A 83 20.11 -1.60 12.22
C SER A 83 19.87 -1.20 13.68
N GLY A 84 18.61 -0.91 14.00
CA GLY A 84 18.12 -0.56 15.32
C GLY A 84 17.60 0.88 15.40
N GLY A 85 16.55 1.09 16.21
CA GLY A 85 15.78 2.33 16.15
C GLY A 85 15.13 2.48 14.77
N GLU A 86 15.35 3.61 14.10
CA GLU A 86 14.85 3.89 12.75
C GLU A 86 15.79 3.44 11.63
N LYS A 87 16.97 2.89 11.99
CA LYS A 87 17.97 2.40 11.05
C LYS A 87 17.73 0.94 10.66
N GLY A 88 18.13 0.57 9.46
CA GLY A 88 18.13 -0.81 9.00
C GLY A 88 18.10 -0.91 7.48
N LEU A 89 17.66 -2.07 7.00
CA LEU A 89 17.11 -2.22 5.65
C LEU A 89 15.63 -1.85 5.71
N LEU A 90 15.26 -0.76 5.05
CA LEU A 90 13.97 -0.08 5.26
C LEU A 90 13.08 -0.11 4.01
N GLY A 91 13.68 -0.13 2.83
CA GLY A 91 12.96 -0.08 1.56
C GLY A 91 13.30 -1.23 0.61
N LEU A 92 12.32 -1.68 -0.16
CA LEU A 92 12.44 -2.64 -1.25
C LEU A 92 11.52 -2.20 -2.40
N ALA A 93 12.04 -2.17 -3.62
CA ALA A 93 11.24 -1.98 -4.82
C ALA A 93 11.76 -2.89 -5.93
N PHE A 94 10.88 -3.69 -6.54
CA PHE A 94 11.22 -4.45 -7.73
C PHE A 94 11.13 -3.55 -8.96
N HIS A 95 12.03 -3.73 -9.93
CA HIS A 95 11.96 -2.98 -11.18
C HIS A 95 10.62 -3.27 -11.89
N PRO A 96 10.00 -2.31 -12.59
CA PRO A 96 8.79 -2.58 -13.38
C PRO A 96 8.98 -3.67 -14.45
N ASP A 97 10.23 -3.92 -14.85
CA ASP A 97 10.65 -4.97 -15.81
C ASP A 97 11.36 -6.15 -15.12
N PHE A 98 11.07 -6.40 -13.84
CA PHE A 98 11.76 -7.41 -13.02
C PHE A 98 11.69 -8.82 -13.62
N GLU A 99 10.59 -9.19 -14.29
CA GLU A 99 10.46 -10.49 -14.94
C GLU A 99 11.55 -10.73 -16.01
N ASN A 100 12.01 -9.67 -16.68
CA ASN A 100 13.00 -9.75 -17.75
C ASN A 100 14.42 -9.43 -17.27
N ASN A 101 14.59 -8.44 -16.38
CA ASN A 101 15.92 -7.96 -15.98
C ASN A 101 16.37 -8.46 -14.60
N GLY A 102 15.46 -8.97 -13.78
CA GLY A 102 15.76 -9.49 -12.45
C GLY A 102 16.21 -8.43 -11.44
N TYR A 103 16.08 -7.14 -11.73
CA TYR A 103 16.56 -6.04 -10.90
C TYR A 103 15.59 -5.64 -9.80
N PHE A 104 16.12 -5.42 -8.61
CA PHE A 104 15.40 -4.82 -7.51
C PHE A 104 16.31 -3.87 -6.74
N TYR A 105 15.70 -2.98 -5.98
CA TYR A 105 16.35 -1.86 -5.33
C TYR A 105 16.05 -1.91 -3.85
N VAL A 106 17.02 -1.49 -3.05
CA VAL A 106 16.90 -1.41 -1.60
C VAL A 106 17.35 -0.05 -1.08
N ASN A 107 16.75 0.37 0.02
CA ASN A 107 17.19 1.51 0.82
C ASN A 107 17.60 0.99 2.20
N TYR A 108 18.86 1.20 2.56
CA TYR A 108 19.37 0.80 3.86
C TYR A 108 20.32 1.83 4.47
N THR A 109 20.49 1.78 5.78
CA THR A 109 21.48 2.58 6.51
C THR A 109 22.71 1.76 6.82
N ASN A 110 23.89 2.32 6.55
CA ASN A 110 25.16 1.83 7.10
C ASN A 110 25.50 2.62 8.39
N SER A 111 26.77 2.60 8.82
CA SER A 111 27.19 3.28 10.05
C SER A 111 27.00 4.81 10.05
N SER A 112 26.90 5.45 8.88
CA SER A 112 26.85 6.93 8.78
C SER A 112 25.97 7.48 7.65
N SER A 113 25.40 6.64 6.80
CA SER A 113 24.76 7.06 5.54
C SER A 113 23.55 6.20 5.20
N THR A 114 22.63 6.79 4.44
CA THR A 114 21.65 6.06 3.65
C THR A 114 22.27 5.67 2.32
N VAL A 115 22.00 4.44 1.89
CA VAL A 115 22.46 3.86 0.63
C VAL A 115 21.26 3.34 -0.15
N ILE A 116 21.15 3.77 -1.40
CA ILE A 116 20.20 3.25 -2.39
C ILE A 116 20.99 2.37 -3.34
N SER A 117 20.66 1.09 -3.38
CA SER A 117 21.41 0.08 -4.14
C SER A 117 20.50 -0.76 -5.02
N ARG A 118 20.97 -1.09 -6.21
CA ARG A 118 20.40 -2.12 -7.08
C ARG A 118 21.08 -3.46 -6.83
N PHE A 119 20.30 -4.53 -6.89
CA PHE A 119 20.75 -5.93 -6.91
C PHE A 119 20.03 -6.67 -8.04
N HIS A 120 20.48 -7.88 -8.39
CA HIS A 120 19.71 -8.79 -9.24
C HIS A 120 19.54 -10.19 -8.65
N VAL A 121 18.51 -10.89 -9.11
CA VAL A 121 18.29 -12.30 -8.80
C VAL A 121 19.33 -13.20 -9.44
N THR A 122 19.63 -14.32 -8.78
CA THR A 122 20.36 -15.43 -9.38
C THR A 122 19.49 -16.15 -10.42
N SER A 123 19.99 -17.23 -11.01
CA SER A 123 19.16 -18.13 -11.83
C SER A 123 17.99 -18.76 -11.07
N ASN A 124 18.02 -18.75 -9.73
CA ASN A 124 16.87 -19.07 -8.89
C ASN A 124 16.13 -17.77 -8.53
N PRO A 125 14.89 -17.57 -8.99
CA PRO A 125 14.15 -16.32 -8.74
C PRO A 125 13.82 -16.11 -7.25
N ASP A 126 13.93 -17.13 -6.39
CA ASP A 126 13.78 -17.03 -4.93
C ASP A 126 15.09 -16.63 -4.22
N SER A 127 16.16 -16.27 -4.95
CA SER A 127 17.46 -15.93 -4.36
C SER A 127 18.16 -14.81 -5.13
N ALA A 128 18.60 -13.78 -4.42
CA ALA A 128 19.37 -12.67 -4.93
C ALA A 128 20.88 -12.86 -4.78
N ASP A 129 21.65 -12.38 -5.75
CA ASP A 129 23.10 -12.32 -5.62
C ASP A 129 23.50 -11.10 -4.79
N LYS A 130 23.88 -11.30 -3.52
CA LYS A 130 24.35 -10.21 -2.66
C LYS A 130 25.61 -9.51 -3.18
N ASN A 131 26.40 -10.15 -4.04
CA ASN A 131 27.62 -9.57 -4.61
C ASN A 131 27.33 -8.72 -5.84
N SER A 132 26.09 -8.73 -6.34
CA SER A 132 25.66 -7.92 -7.47
C SER A 132 25.36 -6.45 -7.15
N GLU A 133 25.62 -6.02 -5.91
CA GLU A 133 25.29 -4.68 -5.46
C GLU A 133 25.89 -3.61 -6.39
N TYR A 134 25.02 -2.72 -6.83
CA TYR A 134 25.38 -1.50 -7.53
C TYR A 134 24.78 -0.31 -6.79
N GLN A 135 25.62 0.41 -6.04
CA GLN A 135 25.19 1.59 -5.28
C GLN A 135 24.88 2.73 -6.24
N LEU A 136 23.62 3.16 -6.24
CA LEU A 136 23.14 4.27 -7.06
C LEU A 136 23.44 5.61 -6.39
N MET A 137 23.10 5.70 -5.10
CA MET A 137 23.10 6.95 -4.36
C MET A 137 23.45 6.70 -2.90
N THR A 138 24.36 7.50 -2.36
CA THR A 138 24.75 7.46 -0.95
C THR A 138 24.80 8.88 -0.41
N PHE A 139 24.16 9.12 0.74
CA PHE A 139 24.21 10.41 1.42
C PHE A 139 24.29 10.25 2.93
N THR A 140 25.05 11.15 3.55
CA THR A 140 25.33 11.12 4.99
C THR A 140 24.07 11.38 5.81
N GLN A 141 23.89 10.57 6.86
CA GLN A 141 22.89 10.74 7.90
C GLN A 141 23.56 11.45 9.09
N PRO A 142 23.15 12.67 9.43
CA PRO A 142 23.79 13.44 10.50
C PRO A 142 23.44 12.91 11.90
N PHE A 143 22.31 12.22 12.05
CA PHE A 143 21.86 11.58 13.29
C PHE A 143 21.34 10.15 13.04
N GLY A 144 21.06 9.43 14.13
CA GLY A 144 20.63 8.02 14.08
C GLY A 144 19.13 7.81 13.91
N ASN A 145 18.37 8.86 13.61
CA ASN A 145 16.93 8.86 13.44
C ASN A 145 16.52 9.76 12.26
N HIS A 146 15.24 9.73 11.90
CA HIS A 146 14.64 10.34 10.71
C HIS A 146 15.31 9.91 9.42
N ASN A 147 15.46 8.60 9.26
CA ASN A 147 16.11 8.04 8.08
C ASN A 147 15.16 7.94 6.87
N GLY A 148 13.84 8.10 7.08
CA GLY A 148 12.83 7.74 6.08
C GLY A 148 12.95 6.27 5.73
N GLY A 149 13.09 5.96 4.44
CA GLY A 149 13.47 4.61 4.02
C GLY A 149 12.61 4.03 2.91
N TRP A 150 11.44 4.61 2.65
CA TRP A 150 10.59 4.15 1.57
C TRP A 150 11.24 4.36 0.19
N ILE A 151 11.09 3.36 -0.68
CA ILE A 151 11.32 3.47 -2.11
C ILE A 151 10.20 2.76 -2.89
N GLY A 152 9.89 3.26 -4.08
CA GLY A 152 8.89 2.66 -4.96
C GLY A 152 8.95 3.25 -6.37
N PHE A 153 8.49 2.48 -7.37
CA PHE A 153 8.40 2.96 -8.74
C PHE A 153 7.08 3.67 -8.98
N GLY A 154 7.13 4.82 -9.65
CA GLY A 154 5.93 5.52 -10.09
C GLY A 154 5.20 4.70 -11.15
N PRO A 155 3.91 4.39 -10.96
CA PRO A 155 3.18 3.49 -11.87
C PRO A 155 2.99 4.09 -13.28
N ASN A 156 3.07 5.42 -13.41
CA ASN A 156 2.82 6.13 -14.66
C ASN A 156 4.09 6.53 -15.41
N ASP A 157 5.21 6.72 -14.69
CA ASP A 157 6.45 7.24 -15.26
C ASP A 157 7.63 6.26 -15.18
N GLY A 158 7.50 5.18 -14.40
CA GLY A 158 8.53 4.14 -14.28
C GLY A 158 9.79 4.59 -13.55
N TYR A 159 9.80 5.77 -12.93
CA TYR A 159 10.97 6.28 -12.20
C TYR A 159 10.98 5.80 -10.76
N LEU A 160 12.18 5.71 -10.16
CA LEU A 160 12.35 5.34 -8.75
C LEU A 160 12.17 6.57 -7.86
N TYR A 161 11.19 6.51 -6.97
CA TYR A 161 10.93 7.50 -5.93
C TYR A 161 11.56 7.04 -4.61
N ILE A 162 12.16 7.98 -3.87
CA ILE A 162 12.90 7.71 -2.63
C ILE A 162 12.47 8.72 -1.57
N ALA A 163 11.90 8.25 -0.47
CA ALA A 163 11.56 9.08 0.67
C ALA A 163 12.74 9.17 1.63
N THR A 164 13.10 10.39 2.02
CA THR A 164 14.20 10.68 2.93
C THR A 164 13.72 11.59 4.06
N GLY A 165 13.99 11.20 5.30
CA GLY A 165 13.81 12.12 6.43
C GLY A 165 14.86 13.23 6.43
N ASP A 166 14.64 14.24 7.27
CA ASP A 166 15.51 15.40 7.45
C ASP A 166 16.89 15.03 8.06
N GLY A 167 17.08 13.75 8.39
CA GLY A 167 18.31 13.20 8.92
C GLY A 167 18.47 13.37 10.44
N GLY A 168 17.46 13.93 11.09
CA GLY A 168 17.27 13.74 12.51
C GLY A 168 17.71 14.87 13.42
N SER A 169 17.66 14.48 14.69
CA SER A 169 17.50 15.27 15.90
C SER A 169 16.25 16.15 15.94
N SER A 170 15.91 16.62 17.13
CA SER A 170 14.73 17.45 17.36
C SER A 170 14.86 18.78 16.63
N ASN A 171 13.74 19.23 16.03
CA ASN A 171 13.57 20.53 15.40
C ASN A 171 14.43 20.76 14.15
N ASP A 172 14.92 19.72 13.49
CA ASP A 172 15.75 19.78 12.26
C ASP A 172 16.88 20.84 12.40
N PRO A 173 17.91 20.58 13.22
CA PRO A 173 18.95 21.57 13.50
C PRO A 173 19.73 22.01 12.25
N GLN A 174 19.73 21.19 11.19
CA GLN A 174 20.42 21.48 9.93
C GLN A 174 19.53 22.19 8.90
N ASN A 175 18.25 22.37 9.22
CA ASN A 175 17.22 22.93 8.34
C ASN A 175 17.13 22.16 7.00
N ASN A 176 17.34 20.84 7.05
CA ASN A 176 17.35 19.98 5.88
C ASN A 176 15.99 19.93 5.18
N GLY A 177 14.88 20.01 5.93
CA GLY A 177 13.54 20.07 5.35
C GLY A 177 13.40 21.18 4.30
N GLN A 178 13.89 22.39 4.63
CA GLN A 178 13.78 23.58 3.77
C GLN A 178 14.94 23.77 2.78
N ARG A 179 16.07 23.08 2.97
CA ARG A 179 17.23 23.22 2.08
C ARG A 179 17.09 22.35 0.84
N ILE A 180 17.37 22.95 -0.32
CA ILE A 180 17.38 22.28 -1.63
C ILE A 180 18.77 21.80 -2.09
N ASN A 181 19.80 22.02 -1.26
CA ASN A 181 21.17 21.56 -1.53
C ASN A 181 21.57 20.24 -0.83
N THR A 182 20.58 19.59 -0.20
CA THR A 182 20.68 18.31 0.49
C THR A 182 19.63 17.35 -0.07
N LEU A 183 19.88 16.05 0.12
CA LEU A 183 18.95 14.98 -0.24
C LEU A 183 18.03 14.58 0.92
N LEU A 184 18.20 15.19 2.10
CA LEU A 184 17.44 14.92 3.33
C LEU A 184 16.16 15.76 3.40
N GLY A 185 15.07 15.20 3.93
CA GLY A 185 13.76 15.84 4.08
C GLY A 185 13.06 16.05 2.74
N LYS A 186 13.05 15.01 1.89
CA LYS A 186 12.66 15.04 0.48
C LYS A 186 11.86 13.79 0.08
N ILE A 187 11.08 13.94 -0.98
CA ILE A 187 10.88 12.86 -1.95
C ILE A 187 11.82 13.13 -3.12
N LEU A 188 12.69 12.19 -3.42
CA LEU A 188 13.58 12.21 -4.59
C LEU A 188 12.96 11.37 -5.71
N ARG A 189 13.31 11.68 -6.96
CA ARG A 189 12.92 10.90 -8.15
C ARG A 189 14.09 10.80 -9.13
N ILE A 190 14.48 9.58 -9.48
CA ILE A 190 15.60 9.29 -10.39
C ILE A 190 15.20 8.29 -11.48
N ASP A 191 15.87 8.36 -12.62
CA ASP A 191 15.76 7.40 -13.71
C ASP A 191 16.89 6.37 -13.62
N VAL A 192 16.55 5.14 -13.25
CA VAL A 192 17.51 4.04 -13.03
C VAL A 192 17.90 3.31 -14.31
N ASP A 193 17.17 3.54 -15.41
CA ASP A 193 17.45 2.97 -16.73
C ASP A 193 18.29 3.93 -17.59
N GLY A 194 18.31 5.21 -17.23
CA GLY A 194 19.13 6.24 -17.86
C GLY A 194 20.46 6.50 -17.13
N GLY A 195 21.49 6.89 -17.89
CA GLY A 195 22.73 7.44 -17.32
C GLY A 195 23.61 6.45 -16.56
N THR A 196 24.56 6.97 -15.80
CA THR A 196 25.46 6.18 -14.94
C THR A 196 25.89 7.04 -13.75
N PRO A 197 25.53 6.71 -12.50
CA PRO A 197 24.78 5.53 -12.06
C PRO A 197 23.26 5.59 -12.31
N TYR A 198 22.71 6.77 -12.57
CA TYR A 198 21.32 7.03 -12.92
C TYR A 198 21.23 8.36 -13.70
N ALA A 199 20.07 8.69 -14.25
CA ALA A 199 19.76 9.97 -14.87
C ALA A 199 18.74 10.76 -14.05
N ILE A 200 18.66 12.06 -14.31
CA ILE A 200 17.60 12.92 -13.76
C ILE A 200 16.43 12.92 -14.74
N PRO A 201 15.21 12.55 -14.31
CA PRO A 201 14.03 12.66 -15.15
C PRO A 201 13.88 14.08 -15.72
N PRO A 202 13.60 14.24 -17.03
CA PRO A 202 13.42 15.55 -17.66
C PRO A 202 12.19 16.30 -17.14
N THR A 203 11.33 15.64 -16.36
CA THR A 203 10.15 16.21 -15.72
C THR A 203 10.38 16.56 -14.25
N ASN A 204 11.60 16.42 -13.71
CA ASN A 204 11.89 16.87 -12.34
C ASN A 204 11.81 18.39 -12.23
N PRO A 205 11.26 18.92 -11.13
CA PRO A 205 10.98 20.35 -10.99
C PRO A 205 12.23 21.23 -11.03
N PHE A 206 13.41 20.67 -10.74
CA PHE A 206 14.68 21.37 -10.71
C PHE A 206 15.64 20.98 -11.84
N VAL A 207 15.19 20.22 -12.86
CA VAL A 207 16.08 19.70 -13.91
C VAL A 207 16.83 20.81 -14.65
N ASP A 208 16.17 21.93 -14.92
CA ASP A 208 16.73 23.08 -15.65
C ASP A 208 17.35 24.13 -14.73
N SER A 209 17.42 23.88 -13.42
CA SER A 209 18.05 24.81 -12.49
C SER A 209 19.51 25.04 -12.87
N THR A 210 19.87 26.32 -13.04
CA THR A 210 21.24 26.78 -13.27
C THR A 210 22.01 26.96 -11.96
N ASN A 211 21.32 26.92 -10.81
CA ASN A 211 21.95 26.98 -9.51
C ASN A 211 22.56 25.61 -9.16
N VAL A 212 23.89 25.54 -9.20
CA VAL A 212 24.69 24.33 -8.95
C VAL A 212 24.51 23.72 -7.56
N GLN A 213 23.95 24.47 -6.61
CA GLN A 213 23.67 23.97 -5.27
C GLN A 213 22.38 23.13 -5.23
N VAL A 214 21.48 23.28 -6.19
CA VAL A 214 20.20 22.56 -6.17
C VAL A 214 20.41 21.10 -6.54
N ARG A 215 19.88 20.20 -5.72
CA ARG A 215 19.80 18.78 -6.01
C ARG A 215 18.66 18.53 -6.98
N LYS A 216 19.01 18.11 -8.21
CA LYS A 216 18.06 17.91 -9.31
C LYS A 216 17.23 16.64 -9.14
N GLU A 217 17.62 15.78 -8.21
CA GLU A 217 16.93 14.58 -7.76
C GLU A 217 15.64 14.92 -7.01
N ILE A 218 15.50 16.13 -6.46
CA ILE A 218 14.35 16.53 -5.64
C ILE A 218 13.07 16.55 -6.50
N TYR A 219 12.07 15.76 -6.08
CA TYR A 219 10.71 15.80 -6.60
C TYR A 219 9.80 16.67 -5.71
N ALA A 220 9.92 16.54 -4.39
CA ALA A 220 9.24 17.34 -3.38
C ALA A 220 10.16 17.54 -2.15
N TRP A 221 9.93 18.57 -1.34
CA TRP A 221 10.72 18.85 -0.14
C TRP A 221 9.89 19.42 1.00
N GLY A 222 10.51 19.68 2.15
CA GLY A 222 9.82 20.19 3.34
C GLY A 222 9.14 19.08 4.13
N LEU A 223 9.71 17.87 4.11
CA LEU A 223 9.22 16.70 4.84
C LEU A 223 10.15 16.42 6.03
N ARG A 224 9.62 15.81 7.09
CA ARG A 224 10.35 15.53 8.33
C ARG A 224 10.92 14.12 8.36
N ASN A 225 10.06 13.12 8.40
CA ASN A 225 10.39 11.70 8.41
C ASN A 225 9.29 10.89 7.71
N PRO A 226 9.16 11.00 6.38
CA PRO A 226 8.20 10.22 5.60
C PRO A 226 8.56 8.73 5.69
N TRP A 227 7.83 8.00 6.53
CA TRP A 227 8.15 6.61 6.89
C TRP A 227 7.59 5.62 5.85
N ARG A 228 6.27 5.62 5.65
CA ARG A 228 5.60 4.82 4.63
C ARG A 228 4.92 5.72 3.63
N CYS A 229 5.34 5.59 2.38
CA CYS A 229 4.62 6.12 1.24
C CYS A 229 4.03 4.99 0.38
N SER A 230 3.06 5.34 -0.43
CA SER A 230 2.48 4.43 -1.43
C SER A 230 1.92 5.21 -2.61
N PHE A 231 2.05 4.62 -3.79
CA PHE A 231 1.30 5.05 -4.96
C PHE A 231 -0.06 4.36 -4.97
N ASP A 232 -1.11 5.10 -5.32
CA ASP A 232 -2.36 4.51 -5.78
C ASP A 232 -2.29 4.27 -7.30
N PRO A 233 -2.36 3.01 -7.77
CA PRO A 233 -2.27 2.73 -9.20
C PRO A 233 -3.48 3.22 -10.01
N VAL A 234 -4.60 3.59 -9.35
CA VAL A 234 -5.81 4.07 -10.02
C VAL A 234 -5.77 5.57 -10.25
N THR A 235 -5.44 6.38 -9.23
CA THR A 235 -5.39 7.84 -9.35
C THR A 235 -4.01 8.38 -9.72
N GLY A 236 -2.95 7.59 -9.51
CA GLY A 236 -1.56 8.05 -9.62
C GLY A 236 -1.10 8.89 -8.43
N TRP A 237 -1.92 9.02 -7.37
CA TRP A 237 -1.53 9.77 -6.17
C TRP A 237 -0.38 9.08 -5.44
N LEU A 238 0.56 9.90 -4.97
CA LEU A 238 1.60 9.48 -4.03
C LEU A 238 1.22 10.01 -2.64
N LEU A 239 0.89 9.13 -1.71
CA LEU A 239 0.62 9.51 -0.32
C LEU A 239 1.82 9.18 0.57
N ALA A 240 2.09 10.04 1.55
CA ALA A 240 3.11 9.82 2.57
C ALA A 240 2.49 9.97 3.97
N GLY A 241 2.78 9.04 4.88
CA GLY A 241 2.70 9.33 6.31
C GLY A 241 4.00 9.95 6.77
N ASP A 242 3.96 11.22 7.19
CA ASP A 242 5.11 11.96 7.69
C ASP A 242 5.04 12.13 9.20
N VAL A 243 6.06 11.63 9.92
CA VAL A 243 6.07 11.60 11.38
C VAL A 243 6.41 12.97 11.93
N GLY A 244 5.56 13.48 12.82
CA GLY A 244 5.67 14.79 13.44
C GLY A 244 6.81 14.96 14.44
N GLN A 245 7.06 16.20 14.86
CA GLN A 245 8.07 16.53 15.87
C GLN A 245 7.62 16.17 17.29
N GLY A 246 6.33 16.25 17.56
CA GLY A 246 5.74 15.79 18.80
C GLY A 246 4.29 16.22 19.05
N SER A 247 3.69 17.09 18.23
CA SER A 247 2.31 17.58 18.43
C SER A 247 1.32 17.11 17.38
N TRP A 248 1.77 16.89 16.14
CA TRP A 248 0.91 16.61 15.00
C TRP A 248 1.52 15.56 14.10
N GLU A 249 0.74 14.53 13.80
CA GLU A 249 1.06 13.53 12.79
C GLU A 249 0.28 13.84 11.51
N GLU A 250 0.87 13.57 10.34
CA GLU A 250 0.31 14.06 9.07
C GLU A 250 0.34 13.06 7.91
N ILE A 251 -0.63 13.23 7.01
CA ILE A 251 -0.71 12.53 5.72
C ILE A 251 -0.67 13.57 4.61
N ASP A 252 0.35 13.47 3.77
CA ASP A 252 0.56 14.34 2.62
C ASP A 252 0.16 13.67 1.31
N LEU A 253 -0.46 14.45 0.43
CA LEU A 253 -0.56 14.12 -0.99
C LEU A 253 0.64 14.78 -1.70
N ILE A 254 1.60 13.95 -2.10
CA ILE A 254 2.88 14.40 -2.66
C ILE A 254 2.74 14.80 -4.13
N GLU A 255 3.13 16.03 -4.44
CA GLU A 255 3.08 16.65 -5.76
C GLU A 255 4.46 17.20 -6.16
N SER A 256 4.70 17.23 -7.47
CA SER A 256 5.98 17.68 -8.02
C SER A 256 6.22 19.17 -7.75
N GLY A 257 7.42 19.51 -7.26
CA GLY A 257 7.86 20.89 -7.06
C GLY A 257 7.25 21.58 -5.83
N LYS A 258 6.63 20.82 -4.92
CA LYS A 258 5.96 21.37 -3.73
C LYS A 258 6.81 21.27 -2.46
N ASN A 259 6.57 22.24 -1.57
CA ASN A 259 7.20 22.38 -0.25
C ASN A 259 6.18 22.07 0.85
N TYR A 260 6.38 20.99 1.60
CA TYR A 260 5.48 20.50 2.66
C TYR A 260 5.72 21.17 4.02
N GLY A 261 6.58 22.19 4.07
CA GLY A 261 6.62 23.14 5.18
C GLY A 261 7.52 22.76 6.34
N TRP A 262 7.91 21.51 6.56
CA TRP A 262 8.83 21.17 7.65
C TRP A 262 10.20 21.86 7.45
N ARG A 263 10.76 22.59 8.43
CA ARG A 263 10.34 22.73 9.85
C ARG A 263 9.56 23.99 10.21
N CYS A 264 9.13 24.76 9.21
CA CYS A 264 8.32 25.95 9.41
C CYS A 264 6.95 25.59 10.00
N TYR A 265 6.40 24.47 9.55
CA TYR A 265 5.13 23.92 10.00
C TYR A 265 5.30 22.48 10.47
N GLU A 266 4.46 22.07 11.43
CA GLU A 266 4.24 20.69 11.86
C GLU A 266 2.73 20.43 11.74
N GLY A 267 2.29 19.60 10.80
CA GLY A 267 0.92 19.68 10.32
C GLY A 267 0.69 21.01 9.58
N ASN A 268 -0.50 21.58 9.73
CA ASN A 268 -0.80 22.94 9.29
C ASN A 268 -0.46 24.03 10.33
N HIS A 269 0.23 23.66 11.42
CA HIS A 269 0.50 24.54 12.55
C HIS A 269 1.91 25.12 12.49
N GLN A 270 2.04 26.42 12.77
CA GLN A 270 3.35 27.06 12.84
C GLN A 270 4.21 26.41 13.93
N PHE A 271 5.45 26.07 13.57
CA PHE A 271 6.39 25.42 14.47
C PHE A 271 7.65 26.28 14.67
N ASN A 272 8.55 26.31 13.67
CA ASN A 272 9.77 27.12 13.73
C ASN A 272 9.91 28.00 12.49
N MET A 273 9.46 29.25 12.60
CA MET A 273 9.45 30.22 11.50
C MET A 273 10.84 30.80 11.13
N THR A 274 11.93 30.32 11.75
CA THR A 274 13.29 30.80 11.46
C THR A 274 13.70 30.39 10.05
N ASN A 275 14.02 31.37 9.19
CA ASN A 275 14.40 31.19 7.78
C ASN A 275 13.30 30.59 6.87
N CYS A 276 12.03 30.80 7.23
CA CYS A 276 10.86 30.32 6.49
C CYS A 276 10.38 31.33 5.44
N ASN A 277 11.21 31.58 4.43
CA ASN A 277 10.99 32.63 3.43
C ASN A 277 10.37 32.12 2.12
N TYR A 278 9.86 30.88 2.09
CA TYR A 278 9.25 30.32 0.88
C TYR A 278 7.82 30.84 0.70
N PRO A 279 7.38 31.19 -0.52
CA PRO A 279 6.12 31.89 -0.74
C PRO A 279 4.87 31.04 -0.49
N GLU A 280 4.96 29.72 -0.64
CA GLU A 280 3.81 28.82 -0.55
C GLU A 280 4.20 27.48 0.07
N TYR A 281 3.54 27.11 1.17
CA TYR A 281 3.67 25.79 1.76
C TYR A 281 2.40 24.97 1.48
N ILE A 282 2.58 23.69 1.19
CA ILE A 282 1.50 22.74 1.04
C ILE A 282 1.27 22.08 2.40
N PHE A 283 0.02 22.04 2.82
CA PHE A 283 -0.40 21.41 4.06
C PHE A 283 -0.91 20.00 3.82
N PRO A 284 -0.84 19.13 4.84
CA PRO A 284 -1.32 17.76 4.72
C PRO A 284 -2.80 17.73 4.41
N ILE A 285 -3.23 16.70 3.69
CA ILE A 285 -4.66 16.45 3.48
C ILE A 285 -5.32 16.02 4.78
N TRP A 286 -4.57 15.41 5.70
CA TRP A 286 -5.09 14.99 7.00
C TRP A 286 -4.01 15.10 8.07
N GLU A 287 -4.41 15.55 9.26
CA GLU A 287 -3.55 15.57 10.44
C GLU A 287 -4.33 15.13 11.69
N TYR A 288 -3.63 14.70 12.72
CA TYR A 288 -4.23 14.47 14.04
C TYR A 288 -3.23 14.77 15.14
N SER A 289 -3.73 15.22 16.30
CA SER A 289 -2.85 15.54 17.42
C SER A 289 -2.36 14.28 18.12
N SER A 290 -1.06 14.18 18.32
CA SER A 290 -0.41 13.19 19.19
C SER A 290 -0.81 13.35 20.67
N ASN A 291 -1.34 14.51 21.07
CA ASN A 291 -1.77 14.78 22.45
C ASN A 291 -3.18 14.24 22.77
N SER A 292 -3.89 13.70 21.78
CA SER A 292 -5.28 13.24 21.94
C SER A 292 -5.41 11.79 22.45
N GLY A 293 -4.28 11.13 22.74
CA GLY A 293 -4.22 9.77 23.26
C GLY A 293 -2.79 9.24 23.37
N ASN A 294 -2.57 8.02 22.88
CA ASN A 294 -1.24 7.37 22.82
C ASN A 294 -0.63 7.46 21.41
N GLU A 295 -1.24 8.23 20.52
CA GLU A 295 -0.79 8.53 19.17
C GLU A 295 0.54 9.28 19.19
N CYS A 296 1.56 8.80 18.47
CA CYS A 296 2.88 9.45 18.51
C CYS A 296 3.79 9.20 17.32
N SER A 297 3.32 8.43 16.33
CA SER A 297 4.11 8.13 15.13
C SER A 297 3.18 7.54 14.08
N ILE A 298 2.78 8.34 13.11
CA ILE A 298 2.03 7.85 11.96
C ILE A 298 2.90 6.88 11.18
N THR A 299 2.37 5.69 10.96
CA THR A 299 3.04 4.68 10.15
C THR A 299 2.88 5.01 8.67
N GLY A 300 1.81 5.70 8.27
CA GLY A 300 1.38 5.82 6.86
C GLY A 300 0.54 4.61 6.44
N GLY A 301 0.37 4.39 5.14
CA GLY A 301 -0.67 3.49 4.65
C GLY A 301 -0.74 3.29 3.14
N TYR A 302 -1.86 2.71 2.69
CA TYR A 302 -2.19 2.46 1.27
C TYR A 302 -3.66 2.75 1.00
N ILE A 303 -3.97 3.22 -0.20
CA ILE A 303 -5.35 3.16 -0.70
C ILE A 303 -5.71 1.70 -0.94
N TYR A 304 -6.77 1.22 -0.29
CA TYR A 304 -7.21 -0.16 -0.43
C TYR A 304 -7.82 -0.38 -1.81
N ARG A 305 -7.22 -1.32 -2.57
CA ARG A 305 -7.65 -1.78 -3.89
C ARG A 305 -7.93 -3.28 -3.96
N GLY A 306 -7.94 -3.93 -2.80
CA GLY A 306 -8.22 -5.36 -2.67
C GLY A 306 -9.69 -5.68 -2.91
N ALA A 307 -9.97 -6.91 -3.31
CA ALA A 307 -11.33 -7.39 -3.53
C ALA A 307 -11.95 -8.06 -2.29
N ASN A 308 -11.15 -8.40 -1.27
CA ASN A 308 -11.66 -9.15 -0.12
C ASN A 308 -12.58 -8.32 0.77
N VAL A 309 -12.32 -7.02 0.95
CA VAL A 309 -13.12 -6.14 1.83
C VAL A 309 -13.62 -4.92 1.05
N PRO A 310 -14.70 -5.07 0.25
CA PRO A 310 -15.16 -4.02 -0.66
C PRO A 310 -15.54 -2.69 0.01
N GLU A 311 -15.93 -2.71 1.30
CA GLU A 311 -16.27 -1.50 2.05
C GLU A 311 -15.07 -0.58 2.37
N LEU A 312 -13.84 -1.08 2.13
CA LEU A 312 -12.61 -0.30 2.23
C LEU A 312 -12.12 0.23 0.87
N GLU A 313 -12.70 -0.21 -0.25
CA GLU A 313 -12.26 0.18 -1.60
C GLU A 313 -12.15 1.71 -1.74
N GLY A 314 -10.98 2.17 -2.18
CA GLY A 314 -10.69 3.59 -2.40
C GLY A 314 -10.42 4.41 -1.15
N LYS A 315 -10.45 3.83 0.05
CA LYS A 315 -10.07 4.51 1.29
C LYS A 315 -8.58 4.31 1.56
N TYR A 316 -7.91 5.35 2.03
CA TYR A 316 -6.52 5.27 2.48
C TYR A 316 -6.49 4.68 3.89
N ILE A 317 -5.99 3.46 4.02
CA ILE A 317 -5.90 2.74 5.28
C ILE A 317 -4.53 3.00 5.88
N TYR A 318 -4.49 3.59 7.06
CA TYR A 318 -3.27 4.02 7.72
C TYR A 318 -3.28 3.66 9.20
N GLY A 319 -2.10 3.62 9.79
CA GLY A 319 -1.93 3.29 11.20
C GLY A 319 -1.04 4.27 11.94
N ASP A 320 -1.06 4.14 13.26
CA ASP A 320 -0.13 4.82 14.17
C ASP A 320 0.59 3.75 15.00
N TYR A 321 1.92 3.82 15.00
CA TYR A 321 2.79 2.85 15.64
C TYR A 321 2.54 2.76 17.14
N CYS A 322 2.34 3.89 17.83
CA CYS A 322 2.30 3.96 19.29
C CYS A 322 0.96 3.51 19.89
N SER A 323 -0.14 3.90 19.24
CA SER A 323 -1.51 3.63 19.69
C SER A 323 -2.09 2.32 19.16
N ASN A 324 -1.43 1.68 18.18
CA ASN A 324 -1.89 0.53 17.42
C ASN A 324 -3.20 0.75 16.65
N LYS A 325 -3.70 1.98 16.57
CA LYS A 325 -4.96 2.28 15.89
C LYS A 325 -4.76 2.23 14.38
N ILE A 326 -5.78 1.73 13.69
CA ILE A 326 -5.86 1.65 12.24
C ILE A 326 -7.14 2.36 11.80
N TRP A 327 -7.00 3.31 10.87
CA TRP A 327 -8.08 4.15 10.38
C TRP A 327 -8.24 4.00 8.87
N ALA A 328 -9.38 4.48 8.38
CA ALA A 328 -9.64 4.71 6.96
C ALA A 328 -9.91 6.19 6.72
N LEU A 329 -9.07 6.83 5.89
CA LEU A 329 -9.29 8.17 5.38
C LEU A 329 -10.04 8.08 4.03
N THR A 330 -11.13 8.81 3.91
CA THR A 330 -11.87 8.98 2.66
C THR A 330 -11.56 10.36 2.08
N TYR A 331 -11.02 10.40 0.87
CA TYR A 331 -10.70 11.62 0.14
C TYR A 331 -10.94 11.41 -1.36
N ASP A 332 -11.65 12.33 -2.00
CA ASP A 332 -11.99 12.27 -3.44
C ASP A 332 -11.25 13.30 -4.30
N GLY A 333 -10.31 14.06 -3.70
CA GLY A 333 -9.55 15.10 -4.38
C GLY A 333 -10.27 16.45 -4.45
N ILE A 334 -11.51 16.55 -3.99
CA ILE A 334 -12.35 17.75 -4.12
C ILE A 334 -12.89 18.19 -2.76
N ASN A 335 -13.49 17.26 -2.02
CA ASN A 335 -14.11 17.51 -0.74
C ASN A 335 -13.12 17.34 0.41
N PRO A 336 -13.32 18.05 1.54
CA PRO A 336 -12.52 17.83 2.73
C PRO A 336 -12.51 16.35 3.13
N PRO A 337 -11.34 15.78 3.45
CA PRO A 337 -11.26 14.37 3.80
C PRO A 337 -11.92 14.11 5.16
N SER A 338 -12.32 12.85 5.35
CA SER A 338 -12.88 12.38 6.62
C SER A 338 -12.24 11.06 7.02
N THR A 339 -11.97 10.89 8.31
CA THR A 339 -11.38 9.66 8.84
C THR A 339 -12.38 8.88 9.69
N GLN A 340 -12.23 7.56 9.67
CA GLN A 340 -12.96 6.63 10.53
C GLN A 340 -11.98 5.67 11.18
N LEU A 341 -12.03 5.54 12.51
CA LEU A 341 -11.32 4.47 13.22
C LEU A 341 -11.94 3.12 12.85
N LEU A 342 -11.12 2.19 12.34
CA LEU A 342 -11.57 0.84 12.00
C LEU A 342 -11.42 -0.10 13.19
N LEU A 343 -10.24 -0.12 13.80
CA LEU A 343 -9.88 -1.01 14.89
C LEU A 343 -8.57 -0.58 15.57
N THR A 344 -8.26 -1.23 16.68
CA THR A 344 -6.93 -1.22 17.31
C THR A 344 -6.28 -2.59 17.11
N ALA A 345 -5.12 -2.63 16.47
CA ALA A 345 -4.35 -3.83 16.26
C ALA A 345 -3.76 -4.35 17.59
N ALA A 346 -3.53 -5.66 17.67
CA ALA A 346 -2.92 -6.27 18.85
C ALA A 346 -1.44 -5.87 19.03
N ASN A 347 -0.78 -5.54 17.93
CA ASN A 347 0.65 -5.27 17.82
C ASN A 347 0.87 -3.91 17.14
N ASN A 348 2.05 -3.31 17.33
CA ASN A 348 2.41 -2.00 16.78
C ASN A 348 2.55 -2.08 15.25
N PRO A 349 1.75 -1.34 14.45
CA PRO A 349 1.87 -1.35 12.99
C PRO A 349 3.14 -0.63 12.56
N THR A 350 4.12 -1.37 12.06
CA THR A 350 5.39 -0.82 11.58
C THR A 350 5.35 -0.45 10.12
N SER A 351 4.47 -1.07 9.34
CA SER A 351 4.36 -0.80 7.92
C SER A 351 3.08 -1.39 7.35
N PHE A 352 2.86 -1.09 6.08
CA PHE A 352 1.83 -1.68 5.26
C PHE A 352 2.44 -2.15 3.95
N GLY A 353 1.77 -3.08 3.29
CA GLY A 353 2.20 -3.62 2.01
C GLY A 353 1.04 -4.29 1.29
N VAL A 354 1.19 -4.56 0.00
CA VAL A 354 0.19 -5.26 -0.80
C VAL A 354 0.76 -6.53 -1.40
N ASP A 355 -0.11 -7.49 -1.70
CA ASP A 355 0.22 -8.61 -2.58
C ASP A 355 -0.09 -8.29 -4.04
N GLN A 356 0.20 -9.25 -4.94
CA GLN A 356 -0.01 -9.09 -6.38
C GLN A 356 -1.50 -8.90 -6.76
N MET A 357 -2.44 -9.21 -5.86
CA MET A 357 -3.87 -9.00 -6.04
C MET A 357 -4.36 -7.70 -5.39
N SER A 358 -3.43 -6.82 -4.98
CA SER A 358 -3.70 -5.56 -4.26
C SER A 358 -4.39 -5.75 -2.90
N GLU A 359 -4.32 -6.94 -2.31
CA GLU A 359 -4.79 -7.15 -0.94
C GLU A 359 -3.82 -6.52 0.05
N LEU A 360 -4.38 -5.80 1.03
CA LEU A 360 -3.61 -5.03 1.99
C LEU A 360 -3.19 -5.88 3.20
N TYR A 361 -1.92 -5.76 3.57
CA TYR A 361 -1.30 -6.37 4.72
C TYR A 361 -0.77 -5.30 5.67
N ILE A 362 -0.85 -5.60 6.97
CA ILE A 362 -0.32 -4.78 8.06
C ILE A 362 0.86 -5.54 8.66
N VAL A 363 2.04 -4.93 8.60
CA VAL A 363 3.27 -5.47 9.20
C VAL A 363 3.37 -4.92 10.61
N THR A 364 3.68 -5.77 11.59
CA THR A 364 3.64 -5.36 13.00
C THR A 364 4.83 -5.88 13.82
N PHE A 365 5.27 -5.06 14.78
CA PHE A 365 6.15 -5.48 15.87
C PHE A 365 5.33 -5.98 17.06
N GLY A 366 5.73 -7.09 17.64
CA GLY A 366 5.10 -7.65 18.83
C GLY A 366 5.85 -8.86 19.38
N SER A 367 5.23 -9.58 20.31
CA SER A 367 5.80 -10.79 20.89
C SER A 367 4.83 -11.95 20.72
N PRO A 368 4.83 -12.63 19.55
CA PRO A 368 5.77 -12.48 18.41
C PRO A 368 5.37 -11.43 17.37
N ASP A 369 6.31 -11.07 16.49
CA ASP A 369 6.05 -10.27 15.28
C ASP A 369 5.09 -10.99 14.34
N ARG A 370 4.22 -10.20 13.70
CA ARG A 370 3.11 -10.72 12.90
C ARG A 370 2.81 -9.84 11.70
N ILE A 371 2.24 -10.48 10.68
CA ILE A 371 1.66 -9.84 9.51
C ILE A 371 0.18 -10.18 9.50
N TYR A 372 -0.66 -9.15 9.45
CA TYR A 372 -2.11 -9.27 9.42
C TYR A 372 -2.65 -8.89 8.05
N ARG A 373 -3.83 -9.40 7.72
CA ARG A 373 -4.64 -8.93 6.59
C ARG A 373 -6.07 -8.73 7.05
N PHE A 374 -6.79 -7.84 6.37
CA PHE A 374 -8.23 -7.74 6.57
C PHE A 374 -8.92 -8.97 5.99
N THR A 375 -9.82 -9.56 6.76
CA THR A 375 -10.72 -10.61 6.31
C THR A 375 -12.14 -10.22 6.61
N PRO A 376 -13.09 -10.41 5.68
CA PRO A 376 -14.49 -10.26 5.97
C PRO A 376 -14.86 -11.06 7.22
N THR A 377 -15.52 -10.38 8.15
CA THR A 377 -16.32 -11.02 9.19
C THR A 377 -17.48 -11.60 8.43
N VAL A 378 -17.29 -12.78 7.86
CA VAL A 378 -18.42 -13.55 7.37
C VAL A 378 -19.35 -13.65 8.58
N THR A 379 -20.58 -13.16 8.47
CA THR A 379 -21.69 -13.82 9.12
C THR A 379 -21.73 -15.22 8.51
N SER A 380 -20.79 -16.07 8.88
CA SER A 380 -20.78 -17.45 8.45
C SER A 380 -21.91 -18.07 9.23
N SER A 381 -23.10 -18.08 8.62
CA SER A 381 -23.89 -19.28 8.75
C SER A 381 -22.96 -20.43 8.32
N GLU A 382 -22.96 -21.54 9.05
CA GLU A 382 -22.15 -22.73 8.76
C GLU A 382 -22.42 -23.35 7.35
N ASN A 383 -23.22 -22.66 6.53
CA ASN A 383 -23.76 -23.03 5.24
C ASN A 383 -23.05 -22.37 4.04
N GLU A 384 -21.71 -22.17 4.06
CA GLU A 384 -20.97 -21.62 2.91
C GLU A 384 -20.00 -22.62 2.25
N ILE A 385 -19.98 -22.67 0.91
CA ILE A 385 -19.02 -23.43 0.09
C ILE A 385 -17.74 -22.58 -0.02
N LYS A 386 -16.60 -23.13 0.39
CA LYS A 386 -15.28 -22.52 0.14
C LYS A 386 -14.73 -23.01 -1.19
N LEU A 387 -14.86 -22.19 -2.24
CA LEU A 387 -14.19 -22.46 -3.51
C LEU A 387 -12.68 -22.30 -3.36
N SER A 388 -11.92 -23.20 -3.98
CA SER A 388 -10.50 -22.96 -4.22
C SER A 388 -10.34 -22.40 -5.63
N ASP A 389 -9.32 -21.57 -5.82
CA ASP A 389 -8.91 -21.09 -7.14
C ASP A 389 -9.96 -20.29 -7.95
N TYR A 390 -10.88 -19.61 -7.26
CA TYR A 390 -11.79 -18.67 -7.91
C TYR A 390 -11.07 -17.36 -8.25
N ARG A 391 -10.67 -17.20 -9.50
CA ARG A 391 -9.88 -16.06 -10.00
C ARG A 391 -10.20 -15.72 -11.46
N LEU A 392 -9.76 -14.53 -11.88
CA LEU A 392 -9.74 -14.12 -13.28
C LEU A 392 -8.34 -14.35 -13.86
N GLU A 393 -8.28 -14.88 -15.07
CA GLU A 393 -7.09 -14.86 -15.92
C GLU A 393 -7.38 -13.94 -17.10
N GLN A 394 -6.72 -12.78 -17.08
CA GLN A 394 -6.84 -11.78 -18.12
C GLN A 394 -5.65 -11.88 -19.07
N ASN A 395 -5.89 -11.59 -20.35
CA ASN A 395 -4.80 -11.40 -21.30
C ASN A 395 -4.04 -10.14 -20.90
N TYR A 396 -2.73 -10.24 -20.69
CA TYR A 396 -1.88 -9.08 -20.41
C TYR A 396 -1.74 -8.19 -21.66
N PRO A 397 -1.69 -6.85 -21.51
CA PRO A 397 -1.87 -6.08 -20.27
C PRO A 397 -3.36 -5.95 -19.86
N ASN A 398 -3.69 -5.99 -18.55
CA ASN A 398 -5.01 -5.59 -18.03
C ASN A 398 -5.18 -4.11 -18.33
N PRO A 399 -6.08 -3.74 -19.26
CA PRO A 399 -7.40 -4.33 -19.55
C PRO A 399 -7.42 -5.53 -20.50
N PHE A 400 -8.22 -6.56 -20.18
CA PHE A 400 -8.39 -7.70 -21.09
C PHE A 400 -9.01 -7.28 -22.44
N ASN A 401 -8.55 -7.86 -23.56
CA ASN A 401 -9.14 -7.65 -24.88
C ASN A 401 -9.08 -8.91 -25.77
N PRO A 402 -10.19 -9.37 -26.40
CA PRO A 402 -11.58 -9.09 -26.05
C PRO A 402 -12.11 -10.06 -24.98
N SER A 403 -11.31 -11.01 -24.51
CA SER A 403 -11.78 -12.10 -23.63
C SER A 403 -11.01 -12.23 -22.33
N THR A 404 -11.71 -12.69 -21.30
CA THR A 404 -11.16 -13.05 -19.99
C THR A 404 -11.59 -14.46 -19.61
N ILE A 405 -10.77 -15.12 -18.81
CA ILE A 405 -10.98 -16.48 -18.33
C ILE A 405 -11.34 -16.45 -16.85
N ILE A 406 -12.38 -17.17 -16.46
CA ILE A 406 -12.82 -17.35 -15.08
C ILE A 406 -12.47 -18.79 -14.68
N LYS A 407 -11.58 -18.93 -13.70
CA LYS A 407 -11.19 -20.22 -13.12
C LYS A 407 -11.83 -20.40 -11.76
N TYR A 408 -12.22 -21.63 -11.44
CA TYR A 408 -12.72 -22.02 -10.13
C TYR A 408 -12.65 -23.54 -9.95
N ASN A 409 -12.47 -23.98 -8.71
CA ASN A 409 -12.53 -25.39 -8.33
C ASN A 409 -13.66 -25.63 -7.33
N LEU A 410 -14.63 -26.44 -7.74
CA LEU A 410 -15.77 -26.84 -6.92
C LEU A 410 -15.37 -28.01 -6.00
N PRO A 411 -15.52 -27.87 -4.67
CA PRO A 411 -15.20 -28.96 -3.74
C PRO A 411 -16.27 -30.07 -3.73
N GLU A 412 -17.49 -29.76 -4.18
CA GLU A 412 -18.64 -30.65 -4.22
C GLU A 412 -19.55 -30.30 -5.39
N ASP A 413 -20.38 -31.25 -5.81
CA ASP A 413 -21.36 -31.05 -6.88
C ASP A 413 -22.29 -29.89 -6.52
N SER A 414 -22.39 -28.91 -7.42
CA SER A 414 -23.06 -27.65 -7.13
C SER A 414 -23.89 -27.16 -8.31
N GLU A 415 -25.03 -26.54 -8.02
CA GLU A 415 -25.72 -25.67 -8.97
C GLU A 415 -24.97 -24.34 -9.07
N VAL A 416 -24.43 -24.02 -10.25
CA VAL A 416 -23.55 -22.87 -10.48
C VAL A 416 -24.20 -21.89 -11.45
N THR A 417 -24.14 -20.60 -11.08
CA THR A 417 -24.48 -19.48 -11.95
C THR A 417 -23.28 -18.54 -12.05
N ILE A 418 -22.90 -18.13 -13.25
CA ILE A 418 -21.92 -17.08 -13.47
C ILE A 418 -22.52 -16.08 -14.45
N LYS A 419 -22.69 -14.85 -13.98
CA LYS A 419 -23.36 -13.77 -14.71
C LYS A 419 -22.47 -12.55 -14.79
N ILE A 420 -22.65 -11.78 -15.85
CA ILE A 420 -21.94 -10.52 -16.06
C ILE A 420 -22.92 -9.36 -15.92
N TYR A 421 -22.48 -8.32 -15.23
CA TYR A 421 -23.20 -7.08 -15.03
C TYR A 421 -22.38 -5.90 -15.54
N ASP A 422 -23.04 -4.87 -16.04
CA ASP A 422 -22.41 -3.57 -16.30
C ASP A 422 -22.18 -2.78 -15.00
N SER A 423 -21.56 -1.60 -15.12
CA SER A 423 -21.27 -0.71 -13.99
C SER A 423 -22.52 -0.16 -13.29
N LEU A 424 -23.71 -0.28 -13.91
CA LEU A 424 -24.99 0.09 -13.32
C LEU A 424 -25.69 -1.10 -12.65
N GLY A 425 -25.06 -2.28 -12.64
CA GLY A 425 -25.62 -3.50 -12.05
C GLY A 425 -26.67 -4.18 -12.93
N LYS A 426 -26.79 -3.82 -14.21
CA LYS A 426 -27.67 -4.53 -15.15
C LYS A 426 -26.98 -5.79 -15.63
N GLU A 427 -27.67 -6.92 -15.56
CA GLU A 427 -27.19 -8.18 -16.15
C GLU A 427 -27.10 -8.05 -17.68
N ILE A 428 -25.92 -8.30 -18.22
CA ILE A 428 -25.64 -8.22 -19.66
C ILE A 428 -25.31 -9.57 -20.29
N ASP A 429 -24.85 -10.54 -19.49
CA ASP A 429 -24.49 -11.86 -19.98
C ASP A 429 -24.64 -12.95 -18.91
N SER A 430 -24.79 -14.20 -19.35
CA SER A 430 -24.79 -15.39 -18.48
C SER A 430 -23.88 -16.46 -19.06
N ILE A 431 -22.77 -16.72 -18.37
CA ILE A 431 -21.68 -17.60 -18.82
C ILE A 431 -22.01 -19.07 -18.53
N THR A 432 -22.60 -19.34 -17.38
CA THR A 432 -23.09 -20.67 -17.03
C THR A 432 -24.26 -20.56 -16.09
N THR A 433 -25.21 -21.49 -16.21
CA THR A 433 -26.32 -21.69 -15.31
C THR A 433 -26.65 -23.19 -15.34
N GLY A 434 -26.44 -23.89 -14.22
CA GLY A 434 -26.78 -25.30 -14.12
C GLY A 434 -25.87 -26.08 -13.17
N ILE A 435 -26.13 -27.38 -13.06
CA ILE A 435 -25.40 -28.29 -12.19
C ILE A 435 -24.02 -28.60 -12.78
N GLN A 436 -23.00 -28.51 -11.94
CA GLN A 436 -21.62 -28.85 -12.22
C GLN A 436 -21.10 -29.82 -11.17
N GLN A 437 -20.38 -30.85 -11.61
CA GLN A 437 -19.74 -31.84 -10.74
C GLN A 437 -18.55 -31.22 -10.01
N LYS A 438 -18.13 -31.80 -8.89
CA LYS A 438 -16.88 -31.39 -8.21
C LYS A 438 -15.70 -31.40 -9.19
N GLY A 439 -14.80 -30.43 -9.07
CA GLY A 439 -13.62 -30.32 -9.91
C GLY A 439 -13.36 -28.91 -10.43
N PHE A 440 -12.31 -28.82 -11.26
CA PHE A 440 -11.80 -27.58 -11.81
C PHE A 440 -12.53 -27.19 -13.10
N TYR A 441 -12.88 -25.92 -13.21
CA TYR A 441 -13.56 -25.34 -14.37
C TYR A 441 -12.85 -24.10 -14.85
N GLN A 442 -12.91 -23.93 -16.18
CA GLN A 442 -12.46 -22.74 -16.86
C GLN A 442 -13.58 -22.27 -17.81
N LYS A 443 -14.01 -21.02 -17.65
CA LYS A 443 -15.02 -20.40 -18.51
C LYS A 443 -14.48 -19.13 -19.13
N THR A 444 -14.73 -18.93 -20.43
CA THR A 444 -14.28 -17.74 -21.15
C THR A 444 -15.46 -16.80 -21.37
N TRP A 445 -15.28 -15.53 -21.06
CA TRP A 445 -16.20 -14.48 -21.47
C TRP A 445 -15.56 -13.61 -22.55
N ASN A 446 -16.28 -13.36 -23.64
CA ASN A 446 -15.82 -12.50 -24.72
C ASN A 446 -16.67 -11.22 -24.74
N ALA A 447 -16.03 -10.10 -24.47
CA ALA A 447 -16.65 -8.79 -24.36
C ALA A 447 -16.75 -8.03 -25.70
N GLY A 448 -16.33 -8.61 -26.83
CA GLY A 448 -16.21 -7.94 -28.13
C GLY A 448 -17.48 -7.21 -28.61
N LYS A 449 -18.66 -7.68 -28.21
CA LYS A 449 -19.96 -7.08 -28.55
C LYS A 449 -20.39 -5.93 -27.62
N TYR A 450 -19.69 -5.69 -26.51
CA TYR A 450 -20.00 -4.64 -25.54
C TYR A 450 -19.08 -3.42 -25.72
N SER A 451 -19.38 -2.32 -25.03
CA SER A 451 -18.55 -1.10 -25.05
C SER A 451 -17.34 -1.27 -24.13
N SER A 452 -16.28 -0.50 -24.32
CA SER A 452 -15.23 -0.38 -23.30
C SER A 452 -15.83 0.13 -21.99
N GLY A 453 -15.38 -0.38 -20.86
CA GLY A 453 -15.92 -0.02 -19.56
C GLY A 453 -15.62 -1.04 -18.46
N VAL A 454 -16.21 -0.80 -17.29
CA VAL A 454 -16.12 -1.67 -16.13
C VAL A 454 -17.29 -2.64 -16.11
N TYR A 455 -16.99 -3.91 -15.88
CA TYR A 455 -17.94 -5.00 -15.77
C TYR A 455 -17.73 -5.76 -14.47
N LEU A 456 -18.80 -6.37 -13.95
CA LEU A 456 -18.73 -7.24 -12.77
C LEU A 456 -19.11 -8.66 -13.18
N VAL A 457 -18.26 -9.64 -12.87
CA VAL A 457 -18.65 -11.05 -12.90
C VAL A 457 -19.14 -11.44 -11.51
N LYS A 458 -20.32 -12.04 -11.42
CA LYS A 458 -20.83 -12.62 -10.17
C LYS A 458 -21.01 -14.12 -10.36
N MET A 459 -20.37 -14.89 -9.49
CA MET A 459 -20.60 -16.32 -9.39
C MET A 459 -21.43 -16.62 -8.15
N ASN A 460 -22.47 -17.44 -8.31
CA ASN A 460 -23.12 -18.12 -7.21
C ASN A 460 -22.98 -19.63 -7.39
N ALA A 461 -22.73 -20.37 -6.32
CA ALA A 461 -22.79 -21.82 -6.31
C ALA A 461 -23.65 -22.31 -5.14
N LYS A 462 -24.41 -23.39 -5.31
CA LYS A 462 -25.15 -24.05 -4.24
C LYS A 462 -24.87 -25.54 -4.28
N SER A 463 -24.33 -26.08 -3.19
CA SER A 463 -24.03 -27.50 -3.08
C SER A 463 -25.32 -28.32 -3.13
N LEU A 464 -25.26 -29.41 -3.89
CA LEU A 464 -26.33 -30.41 -3.94
C LEU A 464 -26.29 -31.36 -2.73
N SER A 465 -25.14 -31.54 -2.09
CA SER A 465 -24.95 -32.46 -0.96
C SER A 465 -25.09 -31.79 0.40
N SER A 466 -24.53 -30.60 0.57
CA SER A 466 -24.40 -29.93 1.86
C SER A 466 -25.35 -28.75 2.03
N ASN A 467 -26.09 -28.39 0.98
CA ASN A 467 -26.95 -27.20 0.91
C ASN A 467 -26.21 -25.87 1.18
N LYS A 468 -24.87 -25.91 1.22
CA LYS A 468 -24.00 -24.75 1.36
C LYS A 468 -24.08 -23.89 0.11
N THR A 469 -23.83 -22.59 0.24
CA THR A 469 -23.86 -21.64 -0.88
C THR A 469 -22.55 -20.87 -1.00
N PHE A 470 -22.25 -20.32 -2.17
CA PHE A 470 -21.16 -19.40 -2.42
C PHE A 470 -21.71 -18.26 -3.26
N SER A 471 -21.28 -17.03 -3.00
CA SER A 471 -21.63 -15.86 -3.80
C SER A 471 -20.48 -14.86 -3.76
N ARG A 472 -19.84 -14.59 -4.91
CA ARG A 472 -18.76 -13.60 -4.99
C ARG A 472 -18.75 -12.87 -6.33
N GLY A 473 -18.57 -11.56 -6.26
CA GLY A 473 -18.34 -10.68 -7.41
C GLY A 473 -16.85 -10.41 -7.63
N MET A 474 -16.42 -10.24 -8.88
CA MET A 474 -15.10 -9.71 -9.25
C MET A 474 -15.25 -8.61 -10.31
N LYS A 475 -14.39 -7.59 -10.24
CA LYS A 475 -14.34 -6.48 -11.21
C LYS A 475 -13.50 -6.88 -12.43
N MET A 476 -13.93 -6.44 -13.60
CA MET A 476 -13.25 -6.60 -14.88
C MET A 476 -13.23 -5.26 -15.62
N ILE A 477 -12.13 -4.93 -16.29
CA ILE A 477 -12.01 -3.73 -17.13
C ILE A 477 -11.78 -4.19 -18.56
N TYR A 478 -12.68 -3.77 -19.47
CA TYR A 478 -12.59 -4.05 -20.90
C TYR A 478 -12.28 -2.76 -21.65
N LEU A 479 -11.26 -2.78 -22.51
CA LEU A 479 -10.93 -1.69 -23.43
C LEU A 479 -10.80 -2.25 -24.85
N LYS A 480 -11.39 -1.53 -25.82
CA LYS A 480 -11.48 -1.95 -27.22
C LYS A 480 -10.25 -1.52 -28.00
#